data_AF-A0AA96FT53-F1
#
_entry.id   AF-A0AA96FT53-F1
#
_cell.length_a   1.000
_cell.length_b   1.000
_cell.length_c   1.000
_cell.angle_alpha   90.00
_cell.angle_beta   90.00
_cell.angle_gamma   90.00
#
_symmetry.space_group_name_H-M   'P 1'
#
loop_
_entity.id
_entity.type
_entity.pdbx_description
1 polymer ?
#
loop_
_entity_poly.entity_id
_entity_poly.type
_entity_poly.pdbx_seq_one_letter_code
_entity_poly.pdbx_strand_id
1 'polypeptide(L)'
;MSEHVAILLAFGVALPAALIVVCAVAFVGYRYGLRFEIRRRRPARGLVALPPQPAPQREYVELSSAEQDAFQGLVRRLNDRH
;
A
#
# COMPACT_ATOMS: atom_id res chain seq x y z
N MET A 1 -11.58 26.84 43.64
CA MET A 1 -10.72 25.63 43.62
C MET A 1 -10.05 25.54 42.25
N SER A 2 -8.80 26.02 42.20
CA SER A 2 -7.72 25.73 41.23
C SER A 2 -8.05 25.60 39.73
N GLU A 3 -8.17 26.74 39.03
CA GLU A 3 -8.18 26.85 37.55
C GLU A 3 -6.99 26.09 36.91
N HIS A 4 -5.90 25.93 37.65
CA HIS A 4 -4.68 25.25 37.20
C HIS A 4 -4.93 23.76 36.96
N VAL A 5 -5.83 23.14 37.73
CA VAL A 5 -6.22 21.72 37.54
C VAL A 5 -7.05 21.56 36.27
N ALA A 6 -7.97 22.49 36.00
CA ALA A 6 -8.77 22.47 34.78
C ALA A 6 -7.90 22.65 33.53
N ILE A 7 -6.90 23.53 33.59
CA ILE A 7 -5.93 23.73 32.51
C ILE A 7 -5.08 22.47 32.31
N LEU A 8 -4.58 21.84 33.38
CA LEU A 8 -3.82 20.58 33.26
C LEU A 8 -4.65 19.45 32.66
N LEU A 9 -5.93 19.35 33.04
CA LEU A 9 -6.82 18.29 32.55
C LEU A 9 -7.18 18.50 31.08
N ALA A 10 -7.42 19.75 30.67
CA ALA A 10 -7.61 20.12 29.27
C ALA A 10 -6.34 19.82 28.45
N PHE A 11 -5.15 20.13 28.99
CA PHE A 11 -3.88 19.85 28.32
C PHE A 11 -3.60 18.34 28.22
N GLY A 12 -3.96 17.58 29.27
CA GLY A 12 -3.84 16.13 29.32
C GLY A 12 -4.68 15.41 28.26
N VAL A 13 -5.74 16.03 27.74
CA VAL A 13 -6.56 15.48 26.65
C VAL A 13 -6.17 16.08 25.30
N ALA A 14 -5.93 17.39 25.24
CA ALA A 14 -5.61 18.09 24.01
C ALA A 14 -4.26 17.64 23.41
N LEU A 15 -3.25 17.43 24.26
CA LEU A 15 -1.91 17.04 23.82
C LEU A 15 -1.86 15.65 23.17
N PRO A 16 -2.42 14.58 23.77
CA PRO A 16 -2.46 13.27 23.11
C PRO A 16 -3.36 13.28 21.88
N ALA A 17 -4.49 14.00 21.90
CA ALA A 17 -5.35 14.13 20.72
C ALA A 17 -4.59 14.78 19.55
N ALA A 18 -3.85 15.86 19.80
CA ALA A 18 -2.99 16.50 18.80
C ALA A 18 -1.90 15.55 18.30
N LEU A 19 -1.26 14.79 19.19
CA LEU A 19 -0.24 13.81 18.82
C LEU A 19 -0.80 12.73 17.90
N ILE A 20 -1.99 12.19 18.19
CA ILE A 20 -2.66 11.20 17.35
C ILE A 20 -2.94 11.76 15.96
N VAL A 21 -3.45 13.00 15.87
CA VAL A 21 -3.71 13.64 14.58
C VAL A 21 -2.42 13.84 13.79
N VAL A 22 -1.35 14.32 14.43
CA VAL A 22 -0.04 14.46 13.79
C VAL A 22 0.48 13.12 13.29
N CYS A 23 0.39 12.06 14.10
CA CYS A 23 0.79 10.71 13.71
C CYS A 23 -0.05 10.18 12.54
N ALA A 24 -1.37 10.39 12.55
CA ALA A 24 -2.25 9.97 11.46
C ALA A 24 -1.91 10.70 10.15
N VAL A 25 -1.73 12.02 10.21
CA VAL A 25 -1.34 12.84 9.05
C VAL A 25 0.05 12.47 8.56
N ALA A 26 1.01 12.24 9.46
CA ALA A 26 2.36 11.80 9.12
C ALA A 26 2.34 10.40 8.49
N PHE A 27 1.50 9.47 8.97
CA PHE A 27 1.40 8.13 8.41
C PHE A 27 0.76 8.14 7.02
N VAL A 28 -0.31 8.91 6.86
CA VAL A 28 -0.96 9.16 5.58
C VAL A 28 0.03 9.82 4.60
N GLY A 29 0.68 10.90 5.03
CA GLY A 29 1.71 11.61 4.28
C GLY A 29 2.93 10.74 3.97
N TYR A 30 3.32 9.83 4.85
CA TYR A 30 4.38 8.86 4.60
C TYR A 30 3.94 7.82 3.57
N ARG A 31 2.72 7.29 3.64
CA ARG A 31 2.23 6.33 2.63
C ARG A 31 2.09 6.98 1.26
N TYR A 32 1.54 8.18 1.19
CA TYR A 32 1.41 8.93 -0.06
C TYR A 32 2.77 9.44 -0.54
N GLY A 33 3.58 9.98 0.34
CA GLY A 33 4.94 10.45 0.08
C GLY A 33 5.85 9.34 -0.38
N LEU A 34 5.79 8.15 0.22
CA LEU A 34 6.53 6.97 -0.24
C LEU A 34 6.00 6.50 -1.60
N ARG A 35 4.69 6.53 -1.85
CA ARG A 35 4.12 6.25 -3.19
C ARG A 35 4.61 7.25 -4.25
N PHE A 36 4.66 8.54 -3.91
CA PHE A 36 5.16 9.59 -4.78
C PHE A 36 6.67 9.49 -4.96
N GLU A 37 7.44 9.23 -3.92
CA GLU A 37 8.89 9.05 -3.95
C GLU A 37 9.26 7.77 -4.72
N ILE A 38 8.51 6.67 -4.57
CA ILE A 38 8.66 5.46 -5.41
C ILE A 38 8.31 5.76 -6.87
N ARG A 39 7.28 6.56 -7.15
CA ARG A 39 6.95 7.00 -8.53
C ARG A 39 8.02 7.95 -9.10
N ARG A 40 8.58 8.83 -8.28
CA ARG A 40 9.55 9.86 -8.68
C ARG A 40 10.97 9.29 -8.79
N ARG A 41 11.31 8.30 -7.95
CA ARG A 41 12.51 7.45 -8.03
C ARG A 41 12.38 6.25 -8.97
N ARG A 42 11.22 6.06 -9.61
CA ARG A 42 11.14 5.44 -10.93
C ARG A 42 11.19 6.54 -11.99
N PRO A 43 12.37 7.14 -12.30
CA PRO A 43 12.59 7.32 -13.72
C PRO A 43 12.54 5.91 -14.32
N ALA A 44 12.06 5.79 -15.54
CA ALA A 44 12.36 4.63 -16.37
C ALA A 44 13.88 4.52 -16.66
N ARG A 45 14.74 4.56 -15.63
CA ARG A 45 15.81 3.57 -15.46
C ARG A 45 15.05 2.27 -15.19
N GLY A 46 14.35 1.69 -16.18
CA GLY A 46 15.05 1.15 -17.33
C GLY A 46 15.98 0.15 -16.70
N LEU A 47 15.51 -1.09 -16.55
CA LEU A 47 16.32 -2.19 -16.07
C LEU A 47 17.59 -2.19 -16.93
N VAL A 48 18.65 -1.49 -16.51
CA VAL A 48 19.84 -1.27 -17.35
C VAL A 48 20.52 -2.61 -17.65
N ALA A 49 20.18 -3.65 -16.88
CA ALA A 49 20.61 -5.02 -17.06
C ALA A 49 19.72 -5.87 -17.98
N LEU A 50 18.53 -5.39 -18.39
CA LEU A 50 17.63 -6.14 -19.27
C LEU A 50 17.52 -5.43 -20.61
N PRO A 51 17.84 -6.11 -21.72
CA PRO A 51 17.59 -5.55 -23.04
C PRO A 51 16.10 -5.22 -23.18
N PRO A 52 15.73 -4.22 -24.01
CA PRO A 52 14.34 -3.91 -24.29
C PRO A 52 13.66 -5.15 -24.88
N GLN A 53 12.96 -5.91 -24.04
CA GLN A 53 12.18 -7.04 -24.50
C GLN A 53 10.88 -6.51 -25.08
N PRO A 54 10.46 -6.97 -26.27
CA PRO A 54 9.10 -6.72 -26.73
C PRO A 54 8.13 -7.21 -25.65
N ALA A 55 7.02 -6.49 -25.45
CA ALA A 55 5.97 -6.97 -24.57
C ALA A 55 5.64 -8.42 -24.96
N PRO A 56 5.56 -9.35 -23.99
CA PRO A 56 5.29 -10.74 -24.31
C PRO A 56 4.02 -10.82 -25.14
N GLN A 57 4.10 -11.55 -26.26
CA GLN A 57 2.92 -11.79 -27.08
C GLN A 57 1.87 -12.42 -26.16
N ARG A 58 0.68 -11.83 -26.14
CA ARG A 58 -0.43 -12.38 -25.37
C ARG A 58 -0.92 -13.61 -26.11
N GLU A 59 -0.34 -14.73 -25.75
CA GLU A 59 -0.80 -16.04 -26.18
C GLU A 59 -2.05 -16.38 -25.36
N TYR A 60 -3.17 -16.50 -26.07
CA TYR A 60 -4.43 -16.95 -25.49
C TYR A 60 -4.58 -18.41 -25.84
N VAL A 61 -4.77 -19.24 -24.83
CA VAL A 61 -5.07 -20.66 -24.98
C VAL A 61 -6.53 -20.86 -24.59
N GLU A 62 -7.30 -21.48 -25.48
CA GLU A 62 -8.65 -21.91 -25.15
C GLU A 62 -8.56 -23.05 -24.13
N LEU A 63 -9.16 -22.85 -22.97
CA LEU A 63 -9.25 -23.87 -21.93
C LEU A 63 -10.54 -24.64 -22.12
N SER A 64 -10.44 -25.97 -22.07
CA SER A 64 -11.63 -26.81 -21.88
C SER A 64 -12.27 -26.53 -20.53
N SER A 65 -13.55 -26.90 -20.38
CA SER A 65 -14.28 -26.73 -19.11
C SER A 65 -13.55 -27.38 -17.92
N ALA A 66 -12.96 -28.56 -18.12
CA ALA A 66 -12.18 -29.25 -17.10
C ALA A 66 -10.90 -28.50 -16.71
N GLU A 67 -10.18 -27.91 -17.68
CA GLU A 67 -8.97 -27.13 -17.42
C GLU A 67 -9.28 -25.82 -16.71
N GLN A 68 -10.41 -25.19 -17.05
CA GLN A 68 -10.85 -23.96 -16.41
C GLN A 68 -11.19 -24.19 -14.94
N ASP A 69 -11.87 -25.28 -14.59
CA ASP A 69 -12.15 -25.64 -13.21
C ASP A 69 -10.85 -25.92 -12.42
N ALA A 70 -9.90 -26.63 -13.02
CA ALA A 70 -8.59 -26.86 -12.42
C ALA A 70 -7.83 -25.56 -12.16
N PHE A 71 -7.88 -24.62 -13.10
CA PHE A 71 -7.26 -23.30 -12.98
C PHE A 71 -7.90 -22.47 -11.85
N GLN A 72 -9.23 -22.44 -11.76
CA GLN A 72 -9.95 -21.76 -10.68
C GLN A 72 -9.56 -22.32 -9.31
N GLY A 73 -9.39 -23.64 -9.20
CA GLY A 73 -8.91 -24.29 -7.99
C GLY A 73 -7.48 -23.90 -7.60
N LEU A 74 -6.60 -23.60 -8.56
CA LEU A 74 -5.25 -23.09 -8.30
C LEU A 74 -5.25 -21.64 -7.83
N VAL A 75 -6.04 -20.78 -8.50
CA VAL A 75 -6.17 -19.36 -8.14
C VAL A 75 -6.67 -19.21 -6.71
N ARG A 76 -7.70 -19.98 -6.33
CA ARG A 76 -8.23 -19.96 -4.96
C ARG A 76 -7.19 -20.34 -3.93
N ARG A 77 -6.44 -21.43 -4.15
CA ARG A 77 -5.37 -21.88 -3.23
C ARG A 77 -4.22 -20.89 -3.09
N LEU A 78 -3.90 -20.15 -4.14
CA LEU A 78 -2.88 -19.10 -4.07
C LEU A 78 -3.38 -17.90 -3.27
N ASN A 79 -4.64 -17.52 -3.44
CA ASN A 79 -5.23 -16.40 -2.72
C ASN A 79 -5.43 -16.70 -1.23
N ASP A 80 -5.75 -17.94 -0.87
CA ASP A 80 -5.93 -18.37 0.52
C ASP A 80 -4.59 -18.53 1.28
N ARG A 81 -3.44 -18.49 0.59
CA ARG A 81 -2.10 -18.64 1.17
C ARG A 81 -1.35 -17.30 1.36
N HIS A 82 -2.00 -16.18 1.09
CA HIS A 82 -1.48 -14.81 1.25
C HIS A 82 -2.32 -14.04 2.27
#